data_AF-A0A9N9XA07-F1
#
_entry.id   AF-A0A9N9XA07-F1
#
_cell.length_a   1.000
_cell.length_b   1.000
_cell.length_c   1.000
_cell.angle_alpha   90.00
_cell.angle_beta   90.00
_cell.angle_gamma   90.00
#
_symmetry.space_group_name_H-M   'P 1'
#
loop_
_entity.id
_entity.type
_entity.pdbx_description
1 polymer ?
#
loop_
_entity_poly.entity_id
_entity_poly.type
_entity_poly.pdbx_seq_one_letter_code
_entity_poly.pdbx_strand_id
1 'polypeptide(L)'
;MFTPMLTEDGLCFTFNMLDRTELLRERVYLHGKYMTHGRHSEGWSLEDGYPKTAKKDTFPRRAMSAGLSAGLYLVLKAYEPDLDYLCRGPVQGFKVLLHHPAEVPRVQLQYFRAPLNHEVVVSVKPDMMTTSEGLREYDPHRRQCYFPSERYLTFYKSYTQQNCQVECLANYTLAKCGCIAYHMPHVKNTPICGSGSQVCMFEAQSKY
;
A
#
# COMPACT_ATOMS: atom_id res chain seq x y z
N MET A 1 -7.62 -12.32 9.14
CA MET A 1 -6.78 -12.60 7.95
C MET A 1 -6.57 -11.34 7.15
N PHE A 2 -7.65 -10.62 6.80
CA PHE A 2 -7.58 -9.28 6.23
C PHE A 2 -7.67 -8.20 7.32
N THR A 3 -7.02 -7.07 7.06
CA THR A 3 -6.95 -5.92 7.95
C THR A 3 -7.57 -4.70 7.26
N PRO A 4 -8.45 -3.93 7.93
CA PRO A 4 -9.06 -2.76 7.32
C PRO A 4 -8.02 -1.65 7.13
N MET A 5 -8.14 -0.90 6.04
CA MET A 5 -7.34 0.29 5.78
C MET A 5 -8.11 1.32 4.96
N LEU A 6 -7.67 2.57 5.01
CA LEU A 6 -8.22 3.64 4.19
C LEU A 6 -7.33 3.88 2.98
N THR A 7 -7.95 4.02 1.81
CA THR A 7 -7.28 4.35 0.54
C THR A 7 -8.02 5.50 -0.15
N GLU A 8 -7.53 5.92 -1.31
CA GLU A 8 -8.20 6.89 -2.19
C GLU A 8 -9.64 6.48 -2.56
N ASP A 9 -9.95 5.17 -2.55
CA ASP A 9 -11.26 4.60 -2.89
C ASP A 9 -12.18 4.37 -1.67
N GLY A 10 -11.72 4.73 -0.46
CA GLY A 10 -12.44 4.53 0.79
C GLY A 10 -11.91 3.37 1.62
N LEU A 11 -12.82 2.66 2.29
CA LEU A 11 -12.49 1.49 3.11
C LEU A 11 -12.08 0.31 2.23
N CYS A 12 -10.85 -0.18 2.43
CA CYS A 12 -10.32 -1.37 1.80
C CYS A 12 -9.84 -2.39 2.83
N PHE A 13 -9.53 -3.59 2.37
CA PHE A 13 -9.01 -4.67 3.19
C PHE A 13 -7.71 -5.19 2.56
N THR A 14 -6.65 -5.29 3.37
CA THR A 14 -5.35 -5.80 2.93
C THR A 14 -5.03 -7.12 3.60
N PHE A 15 -4.34 -8.00 2.89
CA PHE A 15 -3.81 -9.24 3.41
C PHE A 15 -2.28 -9.19 3.30
N ASN A 16 -1.61 -9.69 4.34
CA ASN A 16 -0.16 -9.88 4.36
C ASN A 16 0.72 -8.62 4.30
N MET A 17 0.13 -7.44 4.41
CA MET A 17 0.84 -6.16 4.61
C MET A 17 1.39 -6.07 6.04
N LEU A 18 2.49 -5.35 6.24
CA LEU A 18 3.07 -5.12 7.56
C LEU A 18 2.09 -4.43 8.52
N ASP A 19 2.25 -4.67 9.82
CA ASP A 19 1.46 -3.99 10.83
C ASP A 19 1.77 -2.48 10.81
N ARG A 20 0.77 -1.68 11.18
CA ARG A 20 0.89 -0.22 11.33
C ARG A 20 2.16 0.16 12.10
N THR A 21 2.49 -0.57 13.15
CA THR A 21 3.67 -0.30 14.00
C THR A 21 5.00 -0.61 13.30
N GLU A 22 5.03 -1.41 12.24
CA GLU A 22 6.22 -1.76 11.46
C GLU A 22 6.34 -0.93 10.18
N LEU A 23 5.22 -0.49 9.64
CA LEU A 23 5.17 0.31 8.42
C LEU A 23 5.33 1.81 8.69
N LEU A 24 4.61 2.33 9.68
CA LEU A 24 4.47 3.78 9.93
C LEU A 24 5.31 4.22 11.13
N ARG A 25 5.77 5.46 11.08
CA ARG A 25 6.39 6.14 12.23
C ARG A 25 5.34 6.56 13.24
N GLU A 26 5.73 6.65 14.51
CA GLU A 26 4.84 6.95 15.64
C GLU A 26 4.10 8.28 15.51
N ARG A 27 4.66 9.23 14.76
CA ARG A 27 4.03 10.53 14.52
C ARG A 27 2.81 10.47 13.61
N VAL A 28 2.63 9.38 12.87
CA VAL A 28 1.50 9.21 11.95
C VAL A 28 0.23 9.03 12.75
N TYR A 29 -0.72 9.92 12.52
CA TYR A 29 -2.07 9.85 13.05
C TYR A 29 -2.97 9.11 12.06
N LEU A 30 -3.67 8.12 12.58
CA LEU A 30 -4.74 7.41 11.88
C LEU A 30 -5.91 7.27 12.84
N HIS A 31 -7.07 7.75 12.44
CA HIS A 31 -8.28 7.61 13.22
C HIS A 31 -8.75 6.14 13.20
N GLY A 32 -8.88 5.49 14.36
CA GLY A 32 -9.33 4.10 14.46
C GLY A 32 -8.22 3.04 14.36
N LYS A 33 -8.62 1.78 14.16
CA LYS A 33 -7.74 0.60 14.17
C LYS A 33 -7.39 0.11 12.76
N TYR A 34 -7.08 1.04 11.85
CA TYR A 34 -6.64 0.70 10.49
C TYR A 34 -5.21 0.15 10.50
N MET A 35 -4.93 -0.81 9.61
CA MET A 35 -3.63 -1.48 9.45
C MET A 35 -3.09 -2.13 10.74
N THR A 36 -3.93 -2.33 11.75
CA THR A 36 -3.51 -2.91 13.04
C THR A 36 -4.01 -4.34 13.15
N HIS A 37 -3.09 -5.29 13.07
CA HIS A 37 -3.39 -6.73 13.23
C HIS A 37 -2.47 -7.43 14.24
N GLY A 38 -1.43 -6.75 14.76
CA GLY A 38 -0.59 -7.24 15.85
C GLY A 38 0.31 -8.42 15.49
N ARG A 39 0.61 -8.63 14.20
CA ARG A 39 1.62 -9.62 13.76
C ARG A 39 2.86 -8.85 13.37
N HIS A 40 4.01 -9.30 13.86
CA HIS A 40 5.30 -8.68 13.59
C HIS A 40 6.08 -9.51 12.57
N SER A 41 6.98 -8.86 11.83
CA SER A 41 7.86 -9.55 10.89
C SER A 41 8.83 -10.47 11.65
N GLU A 42 8.95 -11.71 11.20
CA GLU A 42 9.78 -12.73 11.85
C GLU A 42 11.14 -12.82 11.12
N GLY A 43 11.96 -11.79 11.30
CA GLY A 43 13.28 -11.67 10.67
C GLY A 43 13.24 -11.25 9.20
N TRP A 44 12.05 -11.04 8.63
CA TRP A 44 11.91 -10.50 7.28
C TRP A 44 12.28 -9.02 7.23
N SER A 45 13.07 -8.63 6.21
CA SER A 45 13.38 -7.23 5.90
C SER A 45 13.12 -6.92 4.42
N LEU A 46 12.93 -5.64 4.10
CA LEU A 46 12.75 -5.19 2.72
C LEU A 46 14.03 -5.39 1.86
N GLU A 47 15.21 -5.33 2.47
CA GLU A 47 16.50 -5.50 1.78
C GLU A 47 16.87 -6.97 1.61
N ASP A 48 16.78 -7.77 2.69
CA ASP A 48 17.34 -9.12 2.75
C ASP A 48 16.29 -10.22 2.57
N GLY A 49 15.00 -9.85 2.55
CA GLY A 49 13.90 -10.79 2.48
C GLY A 49 13.85 -11.68 3.73
N TYR A 50 13.63 -12.98 3.52
CA TYR A 50 13.49 -13.96 4.62
C TYR A 50 14.84 -14.62 4.95
N PRO A 51 15.20 -14.77 6.24
CA PRO A 51 16.38 -15.52 6.62
C PRO A 51 16.25 -17.00 6.22
N LYS A 52 17.39 -17.67 6.00
CA LYS A 52 17.42 -19.11 5.64
C LYS A 52 16.75 -20.00 6.70
N THR A 53 16.71 -19.54 7.95
CA THR A 53 16.10 -20.21 9.10
C THR A 53 14.61 -19.88 9.28
N ALA A 54 14.00 -19.08 8.38
CA ALA A 54 12.61 -18.69 8.48
C ALA A 54 11.67 -19.90 8.47
N LYS A 55 10.79 -19.96 9.48
CA LYS A 55 9.76 -20.99 9.59
C LYS A 55 8.77 -20.91 8.42
N LYS A 56 8.01 -21.99 8.21
CA LYS A 56 6.99 -22.05 7.15
C LYS A 56 5.83 -21.07 7.40
N ASP A 57 5.51 -20.82 8.66
CA ASP A 57 4.41 -19.96 9.11
C ASP A 57 4.82 -18.52 9.41
N THR A 58 6.03 -18.12 8.99
CA THR A 58 6.59 -16.77 9.15
C THR A 58 5.67 -15.66 8.62
N PHE A 59 5.87 -14.45 9.16
CA PHE A 59 5.23 -13.23 8.70
C PHE A 59 6.27 -12.21 8.18
N PRO A 60 6.00 -11.51 7.05
CA PRO A 60 4.92 -11.74 6.08
C PRO A 60 4.90 -13.17 5.54
N ARG A 61 3.72 -13.67 5.16
CA ARG A 61 3.58 -15.02 4.59
C ARG A 61 4.24 -15.06 3.21
N ARG A 62 4.89 -16.19 2.91
CA ARG A 62 5.52 -16.46 1.61
C ARG A 62 4.90 -17.68 0.95
N ALA A 63 4.86 -17.69 -0.39
CA ALA A 63 4.49 -18.88 -1.14
C ALA A 63 5.60 -19.94 -1.00
N MET A 64 5.22 -21.19 -0.71
CA MET A 64 6.16 -22.30 -0.52
C MET A 64 6.39 -23.10 -1.81
N SER A 65 5.45 -23.03 -2.75
CA SER A 65 5.53 -23.65 -4.07
C SER A 65 4.68 -22.85 -5.06
N ALA A 66 4.87 -23.10 -6.36
CA ALA A 66 3.98 -22.59 -7.39
C ALA A 66 2.71 -23.45 -7.49
N GLY A 67 1.64 -22.88 -8.07
CA GLY A 67 0.39 -23.58 -8.37
C GLY A 67 -0.81 -23.08 -7.54
N LEU A 68 -2.02 -23.41 -8.01
CA LEU A 68 -3.29 -22.97 -7.43
C LEU A 68 -3.46 -23.44 -5.97
N SER A 69 -3.06 -24.66 -5.64
CA SER A 69 -3.19 -25.22 -4.28
C SER A 69 -2.27 -24.57 -3.24
N ALA A 70 -1.21 -23.90 -3.68
CA ALA A 70 -0.29 -23.13 -2.84
C ALA A 70 -0.54 -21.61 -2.91
N GLY A 71 -1.58 -21.20 -3.64
CA GLY A 71 -1.97 -19.81 -3.83
C GLY A 71 -2.94 -19.30 -2.75
N LEU A 72 -3.52 -18.14 -3.04
CA LEU A 72 -4.56 -17.52 -2.23
C LEU A 72 -5.91 -17.74 -2.90
N TYR A 73 -6.86 -18.36 -2.19
CA TYR A 73 -8.24 -18.52 -2.64
C TYR A 73 -9.16 -17.59 -1.85
N LEU A 74 -9.99 -16.82 -2.56
CA LEU A 74 -10.93 -15.86 -1.99
C LEU A 74 -12.30 -16.05 -2.61
N VAL A 75 -13.34 -16.06 -1.78
CA VAL A 75 -14.73 -15.93 -2.22
C VAL A 75 -15.20 -14.56 -1.77
N LEU A 76 -15.44 -13.67 -2.72
CA LEU A 76 -15.87 -12.30 -2.48
C LEU A 76 -17.39 -12.20 -2.64
N LYS A 77 -18.04 -11.54 -1.69
CA LYS A 77 -19.51 -11.36 -1.67
C LYS A 77 -19.85 -9.88 -1.59
N ALA A 78 -20.72 -9.44 -2.49
CA ALA A 78 -21.31 -8.10 -2.48
C ALA A 78 -22.79 -8.22 -2.12
N TYR A 79 -23.34 -7.17 -1.52
CA TYR A 79 -24.78 -7.03 -1.30
C TYR A 79 -25.38 -6.29 -2.49
N GLU A 80 -26.44 -6.84 -3.10
CA GLU A 80 -27.10 -6.22 -4.26
C GLU A 80 -27.57 -4.77 -4.02
N PRO A 81 -28.10 -4.40 -2.83
CA PRO A 81 -28.47 -3.02 -2.53
C PRO A 81 -27.30 -2.03 -2.51
N ASP A 82 -26.06 -2.50 -2.34
CA ASP A 82 -24.86 -1.65 -2.30
C ASP A 82 -24.27 -1.41 -3.70
N LEU A 83 -24.85 -2.02 -4.75
CA LEU A 83 -24.39 -1.86 -6.13
C LEU A 83 -24.83 -0.51 -6.70
N ASP A 84 -23.87 0.25 -7.21
CA ASP A 84 -24.11 1.59 -7.75
C ASP A 84 -23.62 1.69 -9.20
N TYR A 85 -24.55 1.56 -10.13
CA TYR A 85 -24.27 1.65 -11.57
C TYR A 85 -24.10 3.10 -12.06
N LEU A 86 -24.59 4.09 -11.31
CA LEU A 86 -24.52 5.50 -11.68
C LEU A 86 -23.16 6.10 -11.33
N CYS A 87 -22.66 5.84 -10.12
CA CYS A 87 -21.40 6.43 -9.66
C CYS A 87 -20.18 5.54 -9.91
N ARG A 88 -20.31 4.20 -9.91
CA ARG A 88 -19.19 3.28 -10.12
C ARG A 88 -19.10 2.74 -11.55
N GLY A 89 -20.11 2.99 -12.37
CA GLY A 89 -20.17 2.61 -13.78
C GLY A 89 -20.77 1.22 -14.04
N PRO A 90 -20.74 0.75 -15.30
CA PRO A 90 -21.51 -0.41 -15.73
C PRO A 90 -20.96 -1.75 -15.21
N VAL A 91 -19.67 -1.82 -14.90
CA VAL A 91 -19.01 -3.06 -14.43
C VAL A 91 -18.92 -3.04 -12.91
N GLN A 92 -19.79 -3.81 -12.26
CA GLN A 92 -19.77 -4.04 -10.82
C GLN A 92 -18.81 -5.17 -10.45
N GLY A 93 -18.25 -5.10 -9.24
CA GLY A 93 -17.32 -6.10 -8.74
C GLY A 93 -16.32 -5.50 -7.75
N PHE A 94 -15.22 -6.21 -7.55
CA PHE A 94 -14.18 -5.84 -6.59
C PHE A 94 -12.93 -5.33 -7.31
N LYS A 95 -12.36 -4.24 -6.81
CA LYS A 95 -11.01 -3.83 -7.21
C LYS A 95 -10.01 -4.61 -6.36
N VAL A 96 -9.08 -5.29 -7.04
CA VAL A 96 -8.02 -6.07 -6.40
C VAL A 96 -6.68 -5.52 -6.89
N LEU A 97 -5.79 -5.27 -5.94
CA LEU A 97 -4.43 -4.76 -6.17
C LEU A 97 -3.43 -5.65 -5.44
N LEU A 98 -2.34 -5.98 -6.12
CA LEU A 98 -1.19 -6.68 -5.56
C LEU A 98 -0.09 -5.66 -5.29
N HIS A 99 0.42 -5.62 -4.06
CA HIS A 99 1.47 -4.68 -3.68
C HIS A 99 2.46 -5.35 -2.72
N HIS A 100 3.63 -4.72 -2.55
CA HIS A 100 4.65 -5.19 -1.62
C HIS A 100 4.19 -4.97 -0.15
N PRO A 101 4.50 -5.87 0.80
CA PRO A 101 4.01 -5.77 2.18
C PRO A 101 4.49 -4.51 2.94
N ALA A 102 5.62 -3.93 2.54
CA ALA A 102 6.16 -2.69 3.10
C ALA A 102 5.72 -1.41 2.33
N GLU A 103 4.72 -1.51 1.46
CA GLU A 103 4.21 -0.39 0.68
C GLU A 103 2.73 -0.14 0.96
N VAL A 104 2.33 1.13 0.88
CA VAL A 104 0.91 1.48 0.86
C VAL A 104 0.31 1.30 -0.55
N PRO A 105 -0.84 0.62 -0.68
CA PRO A 105 -1.53 0.44 -1.94
C PRO A 105 -2.11 1.75 -2.47
N ARG A 106 -1.98 1.99 -3.78
CA ARG A 106 -2.64 3.07 -4.52
C ARG A 106 -3.65 2.50 -5.51
N VAL A 107 -4.86 2.29 -5.01
CA VAL A 107 -5.93 1.59 -5.73
C VAL A 107 -6.36 2.33 -7.00
N GLN A 108 -6.21 3.66 -7.10
CA GLN A 108 -6.58 4.37 -8.34
C GLN A 108 -5.57 4.18 -9.47
N LEU A 109 -4.30 3.85 -9.17
CA LEU A 109 -3.25 3.73 -10.18
C LEU A 109 -3.18 2.33 -10.79
N GLN A 110 -3.22 1.30 -9.95
CA GLN A 110 -3.00 -0.07 -10.38
C GLN A 110 -4.02 -0.98 -9.69
N TYR A 111 -4.88 -1.62 -10.48
CA TYR A 111 -5.82 -2.62 -10.00
C TYR A 111 -6.33 -3.44 -11.17
N PHE A 112 -6.79 -4.65 -10.90
CA PHE A 112 -7.67 -5.39 -11.78
C PHE A 112 -9.05 -5.51 -11.14
N ARG A 113 -10.07 -5.73 -11.96
CA ARG A 113 -11.45 -5.93 -11.48
C ARG A 113 -11.77 -7.41 -11.46
N ALA A 114 -12.32 -7.88 -10.34
CA ALA A 114 -12.98 -9.17 -10.23
C ALA A 114 -14.50 -8.95 -10.33
N PRO A 115 -15.14 -9.28 -11.47
CA PRO A 115 -16.57 -9.10 -11.65
C PRO A 115 -17.39 -9.97 -10.71
N LEU A 116 -18.64 -9.57 -10.47
CA LEU A 116 -19.60 -10.43 -9.77
C LEU A 116 -19.89 -11.70 -10.59
N ASN A 117 -20.15 -12.81 -9.91
CA ASN A 117 -20.53 -14.11 -10.51
C ASN A 117 -19.52 -14.69 -11.50
N HIS A 118 -18.25 -14.29 -11.42
CA HIS A 118 -17.17 -14.82 -12.25
C HIS A 118 -16.02 -15.33 -11.38
N GLU A 119 -15.38 -16.39 -11.84
CA GLU A 119 -14.10 -16.84 -11.30
C GLU A 119 -12.96 -16.13 -12.05
N VAL A 120 -12.04 -15.52 -11.30
CA VAL A 120 -10.86 -14.85 -11.86
C VAL A 120 -9.61 -15.52 -11.31
N VAL A 121 -8.82 -16.10 -12.21
CA VAL A 121 -7.53 -16.72 -11.89
C VAL A 121 -6.41 -15.77 -12.26
N VAL A 122 -5.56 -15.42 -11.29
CA VAL A 122 -4.46 -14.47 -11.48
C VAL A 122 -3.13 -15.19 -11.24
N SER A 123 -2.30 -15.24 -12.29
CA SER A 123 -0.92 -15.71 -12.18
C SER A 123 -0.01 -14.53 -11.84
N VAL A 124 0.74 -14.65 -10.75
CA VAL A 124 1.64 -13.60 -10.26
C VAL A 124 3.08 -13.98 -10.61
N LYS A 125 3.72 -13.16 -11.45
CA LYS A 125 5.15 -13.25 -11.74
C LYS A 125 5.83 -11.98 -11.21
N PRO A 126 6.46 -12.03 -10.02
CA PRO A 126 7.16 -10.87 -9.49
C PRO A 126 8.40 -10.56 -10.34
N ASP A 127 8.61 -9.29 -10.62
CA ASP A 127 9.84 -8.77 -11.20
C ASP A 127 10.51 -7.87 -10.16
N MET A 128 11.80 -8.08 -9.91
CA MET A 128 12.53 -7.40 -8.84
C MET A 128 13.91 -6.99 -9.33
N MET A 129 14.19 -5.70 -9.20
CA MET A 129 15.51 -5.14 -9.42
C MET A 129 16.16 -4.87 -8.07
N THR A 130 17.28 -5.53 -7.79
CA THR A 130 18.09 -5.30 -6.60
C THR A 130 19.39 -4.60 -6.96
N THR A 131 19.97 -3.89 -5.99
CA THR A 131 21.30 -3.29 -6.14
C THR A 131 22.33 -4.23 -5.51
N SER A 132 23.49 -4.43 -6.15
CA SER A 132 24.59 -5.20 -5.58
C SER A 132 25.17 -4.53 -4.33
N GLU A 133 25.65 -5.35 -3.37
CA GLU A 133 26.22 -4.84 -2.12
C GLU A 133 27.43 -3.92 -2.34
N GLY A 134 28.26 -4.20 -3.34
CA GLY A 134 29.42 -3.35 -3.68
C GLY A 134 29.07 -1.95 -4.15
N LEU A 135 27.79 -1.67 -4.44
CA LEU A 135 27.31 -0.32 -4.76
C LEU A 135 26.85 0.47 -3.53
N ARG A 136 26.81 -0.13 -2.33
CA ARG A 136 26.47 0.56 -1.07
C ARG A 136 27.45 1.68 -0.72
N GLU A 137 28.71 1.59 -1.16
CA GLU A 137 29.73 2.62 -0.93
C GLU A 137 29.57 3.85 -1.85
N TYR A 138 28.79 3.72 -2.93
CA TYR A 138 28.58 4.82 -3.87
C TYR A 138 27.47 5.72 -3.35
N ASP A 139 27.68 7.03 -3.45
CA ASP A 139 26.66 8.00 -3.07
C ASP A 139 25.36 7.80 -3.88
N PRO A 140 24.17 7.83 -3.24
CA PRO A 140 22.87 7.69 -3.90
C PRO A 140 22.68 8.59 -5.13
N HIS A 141 23.22 9.81 -5.11
CA HIS A 141 23.15 10.73 -6.25
C HIS A 141 23.93 10.23 -7.47
N ARG A 142 24.97 9.40 -7.29
CA ARG A 142 25.69 8.80 -8.42
C ARG A 142 24.95 7.59 -8.99
N ARG A 143 24.30 6.79 -8.12
CA ARG A 143 23.57 5.56 -8.49
C ARG A 143 22.16 5.83 -9.00
N GLN A 144 21.60 7.00 -8.70
CA GLN A 144 20.24 7.41 -9.04
C GLN A 144 19.14 6.49 -8.45
N CYS A 145 19.47 5.72 -7.41
CA CYS A 145 18.53 4.91 -6.64
C CYS A 145 18.92 4.93 -5.15
N TYR A 146 17.99 4.54 -4.28
CA TYR A 146 18.18 4.51 -2.82
C TYR A 146 17.97 3.09 -2.29
N PHE A 147 18.79 2.69 -1.32
CA PHE A 147 18.48 1.56 -0.46
C PHE A 147 17.37 1.97 0.54
N PRO A 148 16.57 1.01 1.03
CA PRO A 148 15.51 1.23 2.02
C PRO A 148 15.92 2.06 3.25
N SER A 149 17.18 1.96 3.67
CA SER A 149 17.74 2.64 4.84
C SER A 149 18.37 4.02 4.54
N GLU A 150 18.65 4.36 3.28
CA GLU A 150 19.40 5.57 2.94
C GLU A 150 18.56 6.84 2.93
N ARG A 151 17.27 6.75 2.59
CA ARG A 151 16.38 7.90 2.50
C ARG A 151 15.39 7.91 3.65
N TYR A 152 15.55 8.88 4.53
CA TYR A 152 14.61 9.10 5.61
C TYR A 152 13.25 9.58 5.06
N LEU A 153 12.20 8.86 5.43
CA LEU A 153 10.80 9.20 5.16
C LEU A 153 10.14 9.68 6.46
N THR A 154 9.29 10.71 6.38
CA THR A 154 8.69 11.39 7.55
C THR A 154 7.63 10.55 8.25
N PHE A 155 6.91 9.74 7.49
CA PHE A 155 5.74 8.96 7.90
C PHE A 155 5.99 7.46 7.80
N TYR A 156 6.86 6.99 6.90
CA TYR A 156 7.20 5.58 6.75
C TYR A 156 8.53 5.21 7.39
N LYS A 157 8.65 3.97 7.91
CA LYS A 157 9.88 3.48 8.55
C LYS A 157 10.98 3.13 7.54
N SER A 158 10.61 2.60 6.38
CA SER A 158 11.54 2.18 5.33
C SER A 158 11.23 2.88 4.01
N TYR A 159 12.27 3.24 3.27
CA TYR A 159 12.12 3.81 1.94
C TYR A 159 11.65 2.77 0.93
N THR A 160 10.59 3.13 0.21
CA THR A 160 10.28 2.60 -1.12
C THR A 160 9.93 3.77 -2.03
N GLN A 161 10.01 3.57 -3.34
CA GLN A 161 9.60 4.61 -4.30
C GLN A 161 8.13 5.02 -4.06
N GLN A 162 7.25 4.03 -3.84
CA GLN A 162 5.83 4.26 -3.61
C GLN A 162 5.57 5.05 -2.33
N ASN A 163 6.18 4.66 -1.21
CA ASN A 163 6.01 5.36 0.07
C ASN A 163 6.49 6.81 -0.05
N CYS A 164 7.64 7.02 -0.70
CA CYS A 164 8.17 8.36 -0.96
C CYS A 164 7.22 9.22 -1.81
N GLN A 165 6.63 8.66 -2.86
CA GLN A 165 5.68 9.37 -3.70
C GLN A 165 4.42 9.77 -2.94
N VAL A 166 3.94 8.91 -2.03
CA VAL A 166 2.78 9.21 -1.19
C VAL A 166 3.10 10.35 -0.21
N GLU A 167 4.28 10.38 0.42
CA GLU A 167 4.66 11.52 1.29
C GLU A 167 4.77 12.82 0.50
N CYS A 168 5.37 12.77 -0.68
CA CYS A 168 5.51 13.93 -1.55
C CYS A 168 4.14 14.45 -2.00
N LEU A 169 3.21 13.57 -2.39
CA LEU A 169 1.84 13.95 -2.74
C LEU A 169 1.10 14.57 -1.54
N ALA A 170 1.24 13.98 -0.35
CA ALA A 170 0.63 14.53 0.87
C ALA A 170 1.16 15.93 1.19
N ASN A 171 2.48 16.12 1.14
CA ASN A 171 3.12 17.42 1.38
C ASN A 171 2.72 18.46 0.33
N TYR A 172 2.70 18.08 -0.95
CA TYR A 172 2.30 18.96 -2.04
C TYR A 172 0.82 19.36 -1.93
N THR A 173 -0.05 18.40 -1.61
CA THR A 173 -1.49 18.67 -1.41
C THR A 173 -1.71 19.61 -0.24
N LEU A 174 -1.01 19.41 0.88
CA LEU A 174 -1.09 20.31 2.03
C LEU A 174 -0.62 21.73 1.68
N ALA A 175 0.51 21.86 0.97
CA ALA A 175 1.05 23.16 0.57
C ALA A 175 0.14 23.89 -0.42
N LYS A 176 -0.48 23.17 -1.35
CA LYS A 176 -1.32 23.76 -2.40
C LYS A 176 -2.75 24.05 -1.91
N CYS A 177 -3.36 23.12 -1.18
CA CYS A 177 -4.77 23.16 -0.83
C CYS A 177 -5.03 23.57 0.63
N GLY A 178 -4.00 23.65 1.47
CA GLY A 178 -4.13 23.93 2.91
C GLY A 178 -4.72 22.78 3.73
N CYS A 179 -4.95 21.63 3.09
CA CYS A 179 -5.52 20.43 3.68
C CYS A 179 -5.02 19.19 2.92
N ILE A 180 -5.27 17.99 3.45
CA ILE A 180 -4.89 16.71 2.82
C ILE A 180 -6.09 15.77 2.70
N ALA A 181 -5.97 14.73 1.88
CA ALA A 181 -6.98 13.68 1.83
C ALA A 181 -6.93 12.77 3.08
N TYR A 182 -8.09 12.23 3.48
CA TYR A 182 -8.25 11.43 4.70
C TYR A 182 -7.39 10.14 4.75
N HIS A 183 -6.99 9.60 3.61
CA HIS A 183 -6.19 8.38 3.51
C HIS A 183 -4.67 8.67 3.47
N MET A 184 -4.26 9.92 3.27
CA MET A 184 -2.85 10.29 3.20
C MET A 184 -2.22 10.27 4.59
N PRO A 185 -0.93 9.92 4.71
CA PRO A 185 -0.24 9.94 6.00
C PRO A 185 -0.10 11.37 6.52
N HIS A 186 -0.37 11.58 7.81
CA HIS A 186 -0.36 12.91 8.43
C HIS A 186 -0.19 12.86 9.94
N VAL A 187 -0.03 14.03 10.56
CA VAL A 187 -0.01 14.19 12.02
C VAL A 187 -1.37 14.64 12.53
N LYS A 188 -1.67 14.45 13.82
CA LYS A 188 -3.03 14.60 14.39
C LYS A 188 -3.75 15.92 14.08
N ASN A 189 -3.02 17.04 13.97
CA ASN A 189 -3.60 18.36 13.78
C ASN A 189 -3.56 18.83 12.31
N THR A 190 -3.26 17.95 11.35
CA THR A 190 -3.28 18.30 9.94
C THR A 190 -4.72 18.44 9.43
N PRO A 191 -5.10 19.56 8.77
CA PRO A 191 -6.45 19.75 8.25
C PRO A 191 -6.81 18.71 7.17
N ILE A 192 -7.98 18.08 7.29
CA ILE A 192 -8.49 17.15 6.29
C ILE A 192 -9.40 17.89 5.32
N CYS A 193 -9.21 17.65 4.03
CA CYS A 193 -10.00 18.26 2.98
C CYS A 193 -11.44 17.76 3.01
N GLY A 194 -12.39 18.69 2.99
CA GLY A 194 -13.81 18.42 2.76
C GLY A 194 -14.17 18.42 1.28
N SER A 195 -15.47 18.34 0.99
CA SER A 195 -16.02 18.39 -0.37
C SER A 195 -15.65 19.66 -1.13
N GLY A 196 -15.56 20.81 -0.45
CA GLY A 196 -15.20 22.09 -1.06
C GLY A 196 -13.78 22.15 -1.66
N SER A 197 -12.88 21.25 -1.25
CA SER A 197 -11.49 21.20 -1.74
C SER A 197 -11.27 20.14 -2.82
N GLN A 198 -12.32 19.48 -3.30
CA GLN A 198 -12.22 18.38 -4.29
C GLN A 198 -11.49 18.80 -5.56
N VAL A 199 -11.80 19.97 -6.12
CA VAL A 199 -11.14 20.48 -7.33
C VAL A 199 -9.64 20.67 -7.10
N CYS A 200 -9.27 21.28 -5.97
CA CYS A 200 -7.85 21.47 -5.63
C CYS A 200 -7.11 20.14 -5.47
N MET A 201 -7.71 19.17 -4.78
CA MET A 201 -7.12 17.84 -4.60
C MET A 201 -6.92 17.13 -5.94
N PHE A 202 -7.92 17.18 -6.83
CA PHE A 202 -7.82 16.59 -8.17
C PHE A 202 -6.67 17.19 -8.98
N GLU A 203 -6.54 18.52 -8.96
CA GLU A 203 -5.42 19.19 -9.62
C GLU A 203 -4.07 18.91 -8.94
N ALA A 204 -4.04 18.73 -7.61
CA ALA A 204 -2.83 18.40 -6.88
C ALA A 204 -2.31 17.02 -7.29
N GLN A 205 -3.22 16.05 -7.40
CA GLN A 205 -2.93 14.69 -7.85
C GLN A 205 -2.52 14.63 -9.33
N SER A 206 -3.02 15.53 -10.18
CA SER A 206 -2.75 15.51 -11.63
C SER A 206 -1.42 16.17 -12.01
N LYS A 207 -0.92 17.08 -11.18
CA LYS A 207 0.35 17.81 -11.42
C LYS A 207 1.56 17.18 -10.74
N TYR A 208 1.33 16.20 -9.87
CA TYR A 208 2.35 15.44 -9.17
C TYR A 208 2.60 14.11 -9.89
#